data_AF-A0A2T4H2J2-F1
#
_entry.id   AF-A0A2T4H2J2-F1
#
_cell.length_a   1.000
_cell.length_b   1.000
_cell.length_c   1.000
_cell.angle_alpha   90.00
_cell.angle_beta   90.00
_cell.angle_gamma   90.00
#
_symmetry.space_group_name_H-M   'P 1'
#
loop_
_entity.id
_entity.type
_entity.pdbx_description
1 polymer ?
#
loop_
_entity_poly.entity_id
_entity_poly.type
_entity_poly.pdbx_seq_one_letter_code
_entity_poly.pdbx_strand_id
1 'polypeptide(L)'
;MALQPTSVMSINNILNPEPSPPANQPQLGNTYWPVLRDALLRDPSSYHNLHLECGICLEDMTVFRHEHTYDPLMSHLSHRARIFPCGHMFGSKCAMTMIDELVRSNQPIACPICRVNFSHHRDCDHVHSGMPMPTSIREIWKFPPTLSEGGVVADKCGDCQVTEIIMGINYLAPTLLFPFDLEEGDSLFVSARTRCHVWDLRAMDSVDRYDVQDVSIEGPLKKVFDEIKARLKDNATRSWYSTDLKGFELCIRSCQKRRISFVDVVREHQSAWDARPIHSIIKHNLYHNQIHHLIKMSLPILDHFAILVSYQTLQTVTDNLKDSLVVIDGGAHADGLTVNKLIHLADGTYLEFIAFVEDVDPEKRRAHRWGNLEEGKIADWAHTLNSEADYAALQKRVADAGNGVTYGDLTSLQRHRPDGILMKCLVSVALDPEGGRIFPGTIPFWCVDETERHLRSPFKTDGGDGLHEYTKHPSHAQGVSKVTVLLPEKDIATYKPVYDAIHNQKAAEGKVYLWPYDLPAGPNAGSNKVVLSTLEGGNGKAEIKLTLLGTKDSPKSIELLPGLTVDFEHAA
;
A
#
# COMPACT_ATOMS: atom_id res chain seq x y z
N MET A 1 27.47 3.88 -49.72
CA MET A 1 26.40 4.85 -50.01
C MET A 1 25.17 4.44 -49.23
N ALA A 2 24.92 5.09 -48.09
CA ALA A 2 23.71 4.91 -47.31
C ALA A 2 23.09 6.30 -47.11
N LEU A 3 21.81 6.42 -47.48
CA LEU A 3 21.05 7.66 -47.53
C LEU A 3 20.69 8.14 -46.12
N GLN A 4 20.94 9.43 -45.86
CA GLN A 4 20.44 10.15 -44.68
C GLN A 4 18.91 10.37 -44.79
N PRO A 5 18.15 10.33 -43.68
CA PRO A 5 16.76 10.75 -43.69
C PRO A 5 16.65 12.27 -43.54
N THR A 6 15.98 12.90 -44.50
CA THR A 6 15.62 14.31 -44.55
C THR A 6 14.64 14.69 -43.44
N SER A 7 14.96 15.70 -42.64
CA SER A 7 14.03 16.27 -41.66
C SER A 7 12.93 17.05 -42.39
N VAL A 8 11.67 16.78 -42.05
CA VAL A 8 10.53 17.52 -42.57
C VAL A 8 10.44 18.83 -41.77
N MET A 9 10.85 19.95 -42.37
CA MET A 9 10.59 21.28 -41.80
C MET A 9 9.11 21.62 -41.95
N SER A 10 8.47 22.00 -40.85
CA SER A 10 7.08 22.48 -40.86
C SER A 10 6.98 23.88 -41.49
N ILE A 11 6.00 24.07 -42.37
CA ILE A 11 5.71 25.30 -43.13
C ILE A 11 5.54 26.54 -42.23
N ASN A 12 5.17 26.34 -40.95
CA ASN A 12 5.05 27.43 -39.98
C ASN A 12 6.38 28.13 -39.66
N ASN A 13 7.53 27.46 -39.80
CA ASN A 13 8.85 28.06 -39.53
C ASN A 13 9.32 29.01 -40.66
N ILE A 14 8.67 28.95 -41.84
CA ILE A 14 9.03 29.78 -43.00
C ILE A 14 8.29 31.12 -42.96
N LEU A 15 7.11 31.16 -42.36
CA LEU A 15 6.22 32.32 -42.41
C LEU A 15 6.44 33.32 -41.27
N ASN A 16 7.07 32.91 -40.16
CA ASN A 16 7.42 33.78 -39.04
C ASN A 16 8.79 33.39 -38.47
N PRO A 17 9.91 33.89 -39.01
CA PRO A 17 11.21 33.69 -38.39
C PRO A 17 11.24 34.46 -37.07
N GLU A 18 11.35 33.76 -35.94
CA GLU A 18 11.69 34.43 -34.68
C GLU A 18 13.06 35.12 -34.84
N PRO A 19 13.24 36.33 -34.30
CA PRO A 19 14.50 37.05 -34.42
C PRO A 19 15.62 36.23 -33.75
N SER A 20 16.61 35.83 -34.56
CA SER A 20 17.83 35.18 -34.08
C SER A 20 18.47 36.05 -32.98
N PRO A 21 18.83 35.50 -31.81
CA PRO A 21 19.45 36.28 -30.76
C PRO A 21 20.81 36.83 -31.23
N PRO A 22 21.20 38.05 -30.82
CA PRO A 22 22.44 38.68 -31.27
C PRO A 22 23.66 37.87 -30.81
N ALA A 23 24.56 37.58 -31.75
CA ALA A 23 25.68 36.62 -31.65
C ALA A 23 26.79 36.93 -30.62
N ASN A 24 26.57 37.85 -29.67
CA ASN A 24 27.59 38.32 -28.70
C ASN A 24 27.07 38.46 -27.26
N GLN A 25 25.96 37.82 -26.89
CA GLN A 25 25.58 37.71 -25.47
C GLN A 25 26.35 36.58 -24.79
N PRO A 26 27.01 36.82 -23.63
CA PRO A 26 27.69 35.77 -22.89
C PRO A 26 26.68 34.68 -22.51
N GLN A 27 26.97 33.44 -22.93
CA GLN A 27 26.12 32.30 -22.61
C GLN A 27 26.17 32.04 -21.11
N LEU A 28 25.00 32.01 -20.48
CA LEU A 28 24.89 31.76 -19.05
C LEU A 28 24.82 30.24 -18.83
N GLY A 29 25.96 29.63 -18.49
CA GLY A 29 26.11 28.17 -18.40
C GLY A 29 26.36 27.59 -17.00
N ASN A 30 26.06 28.35 -15.94
CA ASN A 30 26.25 27.83 -14.59
C ASN A 30 25.13 26.85 -14.22
N THR A 31 25.50 25.60 -13.93
CA THR A 31 24.58 24.49 -13.60
C THR A 31 24.34 24.34 -12.09
N TYR A 32 24.78 25.32 -11.29
CA TYR A 32 24.48 25.46 -9.87
C TYR A 32 23.39 26.51 -9.66
N TRP A 33 22.24 26.06 -9.15
CA TRP A 33 20.99 26.81 -9.11
C TRP A 33 21.05 28.15 -8.39
N PRO A 34 21.62 28.28 -7.17
CA PRO A 34 21.66 29.58 -6.50
C PRO A 34 22.35 30.67 -7.32
N VAL A 35 23.46 30.33 -7.98
CA VAL A 35 24.22 31.29 -8.80
C VAL A 35 23.48 31.61 -10.10
N LEU A 36 22.91 30.58 -10.76
CA LEU A 36 22.12 30.78 -11.97
C LEU A 36 20.87 31.64 -11.68
N ARG A 37 20.15 31.32 -10.61
CA ARG A 37 18.97 32.06 -10.14
C ARG A 37 19.30 33.53 -9.95
N ASP A 38 20.35 33.85 -9.19
CA ASP A 38 20.71 35.24 -8.89
C ASP A 38 21.17 36.00 -10.15
N ALA A 39 21.82 35.33 -11.10
CA ALA A 39 22.12 35.91 -12.40
C ALA A 39 20.84 36.21 -13.20
N LEU A 40 19.91 35.27 -13.28
CA LEU A 40 18.64 35.42 -14.00
C LEU A 40 17.71 36.46 -13.37
N LEU A 41 17.74 36.64 -12.04
CA LEU A 41 16.97 37.68 -11.36
C LEU A 41 17.56 39.08 -11.57
N ARG A 42 18.89 39.18 -11.70
CA ARG A 42 19.57 40.45 -12.01
C ARG A 42 19.41 40.85 -13.47
N ASP A 43 19.47 39.89 -14.39
CA ASP A 43 19.23 40.12 -15.81
C ASP A 43 18.25 39.07 -16.40
N PRO A 44 16.93 39.35 -16.33
CA PRO A 44 15.91 38.49 -16.91
C PRO A 44 16.02 38.28 -18.43
N SER A 45 16.72 39.15 -19.16
CA SER A 45 16.86 39.03 -20.63
C SER A 45 17.76 37.87 -21.03
N SER A 46 18.69 37.48 -20.16
CA SER A 46 19.58 36.33 -20.33
C SER A 46 18.86 34.97 -20.29
N TYR A 47 17.57 34.95 -19.93
CA TYR A 47 16.78 33.72 -19.81
C TYR A 47 16.61 32.96 -21.13
N HIS A 48 16.67 33.66 -22.26
CA HIS A 48 16.57 33.06 -23.59
C HIS A 48 17.91 32.55 -24.16
N ASN A 49 19.01 32.73 -23.43
CA ASN A 49 20.37 32.37 -23.85
C ASN A 49 21.06 31.47 -22.79
N LEU A 50 20.33 30.46 -22.32
CA LEU A 50 20.81 29.46 -21.37
C LEU A 50 21.51 28.32 -22.10
N HIS A 51 22.69 27.92 -21.62
CA HIS A 51 23.43 26.77 -22.13
C HIS A 51 23.87 25.91 -20.94
N LEU A 52 23.00 25.00 -20.51
CA LEU A 52 23.17 24.26 -19.27
C LEU A 52 23.64 22.84 -19.56
N GLU A 53 24.94 22.58 -19.41
CA GLU A 53 25.53 21.26 -19.65
C GLU A 53 25.19 20.27 -18.52
N CYS A 54 24.74 19.07 -18.87
CA CYS A 54 24.43 18.02 -17.89
C CYS A 54 25.73 17.45 -17.29
N GLY A 55 25.91 17.56 -15.97
CA GLY A 55 27.09 17.02 -15.28
C GLY A 55 27.24 15.48 -15.26
N ILE A 56 26.37 14.73 -15.96
CA ILE A 56 26.46 13.25 -16.10
C ILE A 56 26.86 12.85 -17.52
N CYS A 57 26.14 13.34 -18.55
CA CYS A 57 26.40 12.97 -19.94
C CYS A 57 27.13 14.05 -20.76
N LEU A 58 27.31 15.25 -20.20
CA LEU A 58 27.92 16.41 -20.83
C LEU A 58 27.16 16.94 -22.08
N GLU A 59 25.89 16.53 -22.24
CA GLU A 59 25.01 17.08 -23.27
C GLU A 59 24.21 18.27 -22.72
N ASP A 60 23.77 19.15 -23.61
CA ASP A 60 22.94 20.30 -23.27
C ASP A 60 21.56 19.89 -22.76
N MET A 61 21.22 20.42 -21.58
CA MET A 61 19.89 20.29 -21.00
C MET A 61 18.92 21.27 -21.60
N THR A 62 17.69 20.79 -21.79
CA THR A 62 16.58 21.59 -22.29
C THR A 62 15.80 22.24 -21.14
N VAL A 63 15.29 23.45 -21.33
CA VAL A 63 14.56 24.20 -20.28
C VAL A 63 13.11 24.45 -20.71
N PHE A 64 12.90 24.80 -21.98
CA PHE A 64 11.61 25.22 -22.48
C PHE A 64 10.80 24.06 -23.06
N ARG A 65 9.47 24.15 -22.92
CA ARG A 65 8.55 23.08 -23.32
C ARG A 65 8.69 22.66 -24.78
N HIS A 66 8.98 23.60 -25.69
CA HIS A 66 9.13 23.32 -27.12
C HIS A 66 10.45 22.62 -27.47
N GLU A 67 11.46 22.69 -26.59
CA GLU A 67 12.75 22.00 -26.74
C GLU A 67 12.68 20.56 -26.23
N HIS A 68 11.72 20.26 -25.36
CA HIS A 68 11.61 18.96 -24.73
C HIS A 68 11.18 17.89 -25.73
N THR A 69 12.01 16.87 -25.91
CA THR A 69 11.62 15.64 -26.61
C THR A 69 11.05 14.64 -25.61
N TYR A 70 9.87 14.10 -25.88
CA TYR A 70 9.27 13.08 -25.01
C TYR A 70 9.93 11.72 -25.25
N ASP A 71 10.36 11.02 -24.20
CA ASP A 71 10.86 9.65 -24.28
C ASP A 71 9.74 8.68 -23.83
N PRO A 72 9.11 7.94 -24.77
CA PRO A 72 8.02 7.02 -24.45
C PRO A 72 8.43 5.91 -23.49
N LEU A 73 9.71 5.50 -23.52
CA LEU A 73 10.25 4.41 -22.70
C LEU A 73 10.46 4.80 -21.25
N MET A 74 10.49 6.08 -20.93
CA MET A 74 10.70 6.53 -19.56
C MET A 74 9.56 7.40 -19.02
N SER A 75 8.53 7.64 -19.84
CA SER A 75 7.36 8.46 -19.51
C SER A 75 7.74 9.86 -18.99
N HIS A 76 8.88 10.39 -19.42
CA HIS A 76 9.35 11.74 -19.10
C HIS A 76 10.16 12.32 -20.26
N LEU A 77 10.54 13.59 -20.13
CA LEU A 77 11.23 14.35 -21.17
C LEU A 77 12.72 13.99 -21.20
N SER A 78 13.24 13.68 -22.40
CA SER A 78 14.49 12.95 -22.63
C SER A 78 15.76 13.66 -22.13
N HIS A 79 15.73 14.98 -21.90
CA HIS A 79 16.86 15.71 -21.32
C HIS A 79 16.55 17.06 -20.66
N ARG A 80 15.39 17.18 -19.98
CA ARG A 80 15.02 18.44 -19.30
C ARG A 80 15.90 18.74 -18.09
N ALA A 81 16.38 19.97 -17.94
CA ALA A 81 17.13 20.43 -16.77
C ALA A 81 16.34 20.23 -15.46
N ARG A 82 16.96 19.56 -14.51
CA ARG A 82 16.38 19.22 -13.20
C ARG A 82 17.36 19.58 -12.10
N ILE A 83 16.87 20.33 -11.12
CA ILE A 83 17.63 20.86 -10.00
C ILE A 83 17.44 19.93 -8.81
N PHE A 84 18.52 19.45 -8.21
CA PHE A 84 18.49 18.70 -6.95
C PHE A 84 18.40 19.63 -5.73
N PRO A 85 17.98 19.13 -4.55
CA PRO A 85 17.88 19.96 -3.34
C PRO A 85 19.18 20.67 -2.94
N CYS A 86 20.33 20.09 -3.30
CA CYS A 86 21.65 20.71 -3.10
C CYS A 86 21.96 21.87 -4.07
N GLY A 87 21.14 22.12 -5.08
CA GLY A 87 21.31 23.15 -6.11
C GLY A 87 21.96 22.69 -7.42
N HIS A 88 22.59 21.51 -7.49
CA HIS A 88 23.19 21.01 -8.74
C HIS A 88 22.13 20.55 -9.75
N MET A 89 22.39 20.78 -11.03
CA MET A 89 21.49 20.43 -12.14
C MET A 89 21.99 19.26 -12.97
N PHE A 90 21.05 18.43 -13.41
CA PHE A 90 21.29 17.31 -14.31
C PHE A 90 20.13 17.13 -15.28
N GLY A 91 20.40 16.53 -16.43
CA GLY A 91 19.36 16.17 -17.38
C GLY A 91 18.45 15.11 -16.76
N SER A 92 17.13 15.30 -16.84
CA SER A 92 16.16 14.44 -16.15
C SER A 92 16.37 12.95 -16.44
N LYS A 93 16.65 12.58 -17.69
CA LYS A 93 16.96 11.20 -18.07
C LYS A 93 18.18 10.64 -17.34
N CYS A 94 19.28 11.39 -17.32
CA CYS A 94 20.50 10.97 -16.64
C CYS A 94 20.30 10.88 -15.13
N ALA A 95 19.65 11.88 -14.55
CA ALA A 95 19.35 11.92 -13.12
C ALA A 95 18.51 10.71 -12.68
N MET A 96 17.42 10.42 -13.41
CA MET A 96 16.53 9.32 -13.06
C MET A 96 17.16 7.95 -13.31
N THR A 97 17.87 7.77 -14.42
CA THR A 97 18.59 6.51 -14.71
C THR A 97 19.59 6.17 -13.61
N MET A 98 20.37 7.17 -13.20
CA MET A 98 21.33 7.02 -12.10
C MET A 98 20.62 6.68 -10.78
N ILE A 99 19.55 7.39 -10.42
CA ILE A 99 18.79 7.09 -9.19
C ILE A 99 18.25 5.65 -9.23
N ASP A 100 17.65 5.23 -10.35
CA ASP A 100 17.12 3.88 -10.52
C ASP A 100 18.20 2.79 -10.41
N GLU A 101 19.42 3.05 -10.88
CA GLU A 101 20.57 2.14 -10.73
C GLU A 101 21.05 2.06 -9.27
N LEU A 102 21.13 3.19 -8.57
CA LEU A 102 21.53 3.26 -7.16
C LEU A 102 20.53 2.57 -6.25
N VAL A 103 19.22 2.79 -6.48
CA VAL A 103 18.14 2.10 -5.76
C VAL A 103 18.22 0.59 -5.97
N ARG A 104 18.36 0.13 -7.23
CA ARG A 104 18.49 -1.31 -7.55
C ARG A 104 19.71 -1.95 -6.91
N SER A 105 20.76 -1.17 -6.67
CA SER A 105 22.02 -1.63 -6.08
C SER A 105 22.10 -1.39 -4.56
N ASN A 106 21.02 -0.92 -3.94
CA ASN A 106 20.93 -0.54 -2.53
C ASN A 106 22.07 0.39 -2.07
N GLN A 107 22.42 1.38 -2.89
CA GLN A 107 23.49 2.34 -2.63
C GLN A 107 22.92 3.68 -2.12
N PRO A 108 23.65 4.42 -1.28
CA PRO A 108 23.25 5.77 -0.87
C PRO A 108 23.06 6.70 -2.07
N ILE A 109 21.91 7.38 -2.11
CA ILE A 109 21.58 8.30 -3.20
C ILE A 109 22.18 9.67 -2.88
N ALA A 110 23.27 9.98 -3.56
CA ALA A 110 23.99 11.22 -3.36
C ALA A 110 24.16 11.98 -4.68
N CYS A 111 24.28 13.31 -4.57
CA CYS A 111 24.61 14.15 -5.72
C CYS A 111 25.95 13.70 -6.35
N PRO A 112 26.03 13.48 -7.68
CA PRO A 112 27.28 13.13 -8.36
C PRO A 112 28.41 14.14 -8.16
N ILE A 113 28.05 15.42 -8.04
CA ILE A 113 29.00 16.53 -7.97
C ILE A 113 29.42 16.78 -6.51
N CYS A 114 28.48 17.03 -5.60
CA CYS A 114 28.81 17.45 -4.23
C CYS A 114 28.64 16.36 -3.16
N ARG A 115 28.18 15.16 -3.53
CA ARG A 115 27.98 14.01 -2.63
C ARG A 115 27.02 14.25 -1.46
N VAL A 116 26.27 15.35 -1.45
CA VAL A 116 25.15 15.56 -0.52
C VAL A 116 24.18 14.41 -0.67
N ASN A 117 23.89 13.75 0.44
CA ASN A 117 22.94 12.64 0.50
C ASN A 117 21.52 13.21 0.44
N PHE A 118 20.71 12.66 -0.47
CA PHE A 118 19.29 12.86 -0.51
C PHE A 118 18.64 11.56 -0.03
N SER A 119 18.65 11.37 1.29
CA SER A 119 17.97 10.24 1.93
C SER A 119 16.53 10.11 1.42
N HIS A 120 15.90 8.95 1.60
CA HIS A 120 14.50 8.81 1.28
C HIS A 120 13.63 9.81 2.07
N HIS A 121 12.48 10.17 1.48
CA HIS A 121 11.40 10.84 2.16
C HIS A 121 11.07 10.07 3.45
N ARG A 122 11.20 10.73 4.61
CA ARG A 122 11.06 10.13 5.94
C ARG A 122 9.79 9.30 6.12
N ASP A 123 8.68 9.78 5.58
CA ASP A 123 7.35 9.23 5.85
C ASP A 123 6.81 8.34 4.72
N CYS A 124 7.51 8.23 3.58
CA CYS A 124 7.06 7.38 2.46
C CYS A 124 8.17 6.58 1.78
N ASP A 125 9.40 6.66 2.28
CA ASP A 125 10.60 5.94 1.83
C ASP A 125 10.91 6.10 0.32
N HIS A 126 10.31 7.11 -0.34
CA HIS A 126 10.56 7.42 -1.74
C HIS A 126 11.80 8.28 -1.91
N VAL A 127 12.49 8.09 -3.03
CA VAL A 127 13.70 8.86 -3.36
C VAL A 127 13.37 10.30 -3.75
N HIS A 128 14.21 11.24 -3.32
CA HIS A 128 14.13 12.61 -3.79
C HIS A 128 14.65 12.70 -5.23
N SER A 129 13.78 13.12 -6.15
CA SER A 129 14.13 13.22 -7.56
C SER A 129 14.54 14.65 -7.98
N GLY A 130 14.51 15.62 -7.07
CA GLY A 130 14.68 17.04 -7.40
C GLY A 130 13.47 17.63 -8.15
N MET A 131 13.59 18.91 -8.51
CA MET A 131 12.54 19.66 -9.18
C MET A 131 12.97 20.10 -10.58
N PRO A 132 12.06 20.14 -11.56
CA PRO A 132 12.40 20.66 -12.87
C PRO A 132 12.79 22.15 -12.79
N MET A 133 13.70 22.57 -13.66
CA MET A 133 14.04 23.97 -13.86
C MET A 133 12.76 24.79 -14.16
N PRO A 134 12.53 25.92 -13.46
CA PRO A 134 11.48 26.88 -13.80
C PRO A 134 11.51 27.29 -15.26
N THR A 135 10.34 27.59 -15.83
CA THR A 135 10.16 27.99 -17.24
C THR A 135 9.76 29.45 -17.41
N SER A 136 9.68 30.20 -16.31
CA SER A 136 9.48 31.65 -16.32
C SER A 136 10.14 32.32 -15.10
N ILE A 137 10.51 33.59 -15.23
CA ILE A 137 11.04 34.41 -14.12
C ILE A 137 10.10 34.42 -12.89
N ARG A 138 8.78 34.42 -13.11
CA ARG A 138 7.80 34.35 -12.02
C ARG A 138 7.89 33.05 -11.22
N GLU A 139 8.23 31.95 -11.87
CA GLU A 139 8.42 30.65 -11.22
C GLU A 139 9.75 30.61 -10.46
N ILE A 140 10.80 31.28 -10.95
CA ILE A 140 12.08 31.44 -10.27
C ILE A 140 11.89 32.07 -8.88
N TRP A 141 11.13 33.17 -8.80
CA TRP A 141 10.80 33.83 -7.54
C TRP A 141 10.07 32.95 -6.53
N LYS A 142 9.40 31.90 -6.99
CA LYS A 142 8.60 30.97 -6.17
C LYS A 142 9.29 29.63 -5.99
N PHE A 143 10.54 29.50 -6.41
CA PHE A 143 11.28 28.26 -6.31
C PHE A 143 11.85 28.13 -4.88
N PRO A 144 11.75 26.97 -4.23
CA PRO A 144 12.18 26.81 -2.86
C PRO A 144 13.69 27.07 -2.70
N PRO A 145 14.14 27.59 -1.55
CA PRO A 145 15.57 27.72 -1.26
C PRO A 145 16.26 26.35 -1.27
N THR A 146 17.50 26.27 -1.72
CA THR A 146 18.30 25.03 -1.64
C THR A 146 18.62 24.64 -0.20
N LEU A 147 19.09 23.42 0.03
CA LEU A 147 19.53 22.97 1.36
C LEU A 147 20.58 23.91 1.98
N SER A 148 21.53 24.41 1.18
CA SER A 148 22.53 25.39 1.62
C SER A 148 21.96 26.75 2.01
N GLU A 149 20.74 27.05 1.57
CA GLU A 149 20.02 28.29 1.84
C GLU A 149 18.96 28.10 2.95
N GLY A 150 19.01 26.97 3.67
CA GLY A 150 18.06 26.63 4.73
C GLY A 150 16.74 26.03 4.23
N GLY A 151 16.68 25.62 2.97
CA GLY A 151 15.54 24.87 2.44
C GLY A 151 15.41 23.50 3.08
N VAL A 152 14.17 23.01 3.13
CA VAL A 152 13.82 21.73 3.74
C VAL A 152 13.26 20.81 2.68
N VAL A 153 13.58 19.52 2.72
CA VAL A 153 12.91 18.53 1.88
C VAL A 153 11.69 18.02 2.61
N ALA A 154 10.55 17.91 1.92
CA ALA A 154 9.33 17.44 2.54
C ALA A 154 9.48 16.00 3.05
N ASP A 155 8.86 15.68 4.20
CA ASP A 155 8.89 14.34 4.78
C ASP A 155 8.20 13.29 3.89
N LYS A 156 7.24 13.72 3.04
CA LYS A 156 6.55 12.89 2.04
C LYS A 156 6.84 13.35 0.61
N CYS A 157 6.84 12.41 -0.32
CA CYS A 157 6.87 12.75 -1.74
C CYS A 157 5.55 13.42 -2.16
N GLY A 158 5.60 14.19 -3.26
CA GLY A 158 4.43 14.91 -3.74
C GLY A 158 3.26 14.00 -4.09
N ASP A 159 3.54 12.80 -4.62
CA ASP A 159 2.50 11.83 -4.97
C ASP A 159 1.84 11.24 -3.70
N CYS A 160 2.62 10.83 -2.69
CA CYS A 160 2.09 10.37 -1.40
C CYS A 160 1.29 11.44 -0.69
N GLN A 161 1.78 12.69 -0.70
CA GLN A 161 1.07 13.83 -0.14
C GLN A 161 -0.30 14.03 -0.78
N VAL A 162 -0.39 13.92 -2.12
CA VAL A 162 -1.65 14.06 -2.85
C VAL A 162 -2.57 12.87 -2.59
N THR A 163 -2.04 11.65 -2.58
CA THR A 163 -2.81 10.44 -2.29
C THR A 163 -3.47 10.51 -0.91
N GLU A 164 -2.74 10.90 0.13
CA GLU A 164 -3.30 11.06 1.47
C GLU A 164 -4.41 12.11 1.52
N ILE A 165 -4.23 13.22 0.81
CA ILE A 165 -5.26 14.25 0.68
C ILE A 165 -6.51 13.67 0.02
N ILE A 166 -6.38 12.94 -1.08
CA ILE A 166 -7.51 12.32 -1.77
C ILE A 166 -8.21 11.31 -0.85
N MET A 167 -7.46 10.48 -0.12
CA MET A 167 -8.01 9.49 0.83
C MET A 167 -8.76 10.17 1.97
N GLY A 168 -8.16 11.18 2.60
CA GLY A 168 -8.81 11.94 3.67
C GLY A 168 -10.09 12.63 3.20
N ILE A 169 -10.10 13.16 1.98
CA ILE A 169 -11.30 13.76 1.40
C ILE A 169 -12.34 12.70 1.05
N ASN A 170 -11.96 11.54 0.51
CA ASN A 170 -12.90 10.43 0.27
C ASN A 170 -13.57 9.98 1.58
N TYR A 171 -12.86 10.02 2.71
CA TYR A 171 -13.43 9.73 4.01
C TYR A 171 -14.41 10.81 4.50
N LEU A 172 -14.07 12.09 4.31
CA LEU A 172 -14.89 13.21 4.78
C LEU A 172 -16.06 13.55 3.85
N ALA A 173 -15.94 13.25 2.56
CA ALA A 173 -16.90 13.64 1.53
C ALA A 173 -18.32 13.15 1.82
N PRO A 174 -18.59 11.89 2.26
CA PRO A 174 -19.94 11.44 2.58
C PRO A 174 -20.64 12.24 3.69
N THR A 175 -19.88 12.82 4.63
CA THR A 175 -20.43 13.62 5.73
C THR A 175 -20.58 15.10 5.36
N LEU A 176 -19.74 15.60 4.47
CA LEU A 176 -19.68 17.02 4.10
C LEU A 176 -20.39 17.35 2.78
N LEU A 177 -20.73 16.34 1.98
CA LEU A 177 -21.60 16.47 0.82
C LEU A 177 -23.05 16.56 1.28
N PHE A 178 -23.76 17.58 0.81
CA PHE A 178 -25.22 17.62 0.86
C PHE A 178 -25.80 16.41 0.11
N PRO A 179 -27.05 15.98 0.42
CA PRO A 179 -27.65 14.81 -0.20
C PRO A 179 -27.55 14.91 -1.72
N PHE A 180 -26.81 13.97 -2.29
CA PHE A 180 -26.61 13.81 -3.71
C PHE A 180 -27.35 12.54 -4.10
N ASP A 181 -28.46 12.68 -4.83
CA ASP A 181 -29.21 11.52 -5.34
C ASP A 181 -28.39 10.88 -6.46
N LEU A 182 -27.77 9.74 -6.17
CA LEU A 182 -27.06 8.92 -7.15
C LEU A 182 -27.99 7.81 -7.66
N GLU A 183 -28.04 7.61 -8.97
CA GLU A 183 -28.75 6.48 -9.55
C GLU A 183 -28.01 5.16 -9.30
N GLU A 184 -28.73 4.04 -9.37
CA GLU A 184 -28.17 2.72 -9.11
C GLU A 184 -27.04 2.39 -10.12
N GLY A 185 -25.79 2.37 -9.64
CA GLY A 185 -24.60 2.12 -10.44
C GLY A 185 -23.73 3.35 -10.72
N ASP A 186 -24.18 4.55 -10.33
CA ASP A 186 -23.35 5.76 -10.32
C ASP A 186 -22.39 5.75 -9.12
N SER A 187 -21.21 6.33 -9.29
CA SER A 187 -20.24 6.49 -8.20
C SER A 187 -19.61 7.86 -8.20
N LEU A 188 -19.39 8.40 -6.99
CA LEU A 188 -18.60 9.59 -6.76
C LEU A 188 -17.21 9.21 -6.30
N PHE A 189 -16.19 9.89 -6.81
CA PHE A 189 -14.83 9.72 -6.35
C PHE A 189 -14.10 11.05 -6.32
N VAL A 190 -13.16 11.17 -5.39
CA VAL A 190 -12.26 12.31 -5.34
C VAL A 190 -11.10 12.07 -6.29
N SER A 191 -10.76 13.12 -7.02
CA SER A 191 -9.61 13.22 -7.89
C SER A 191 -8.82 14.47 -7.55
N ALA A 192 -7.53 14.46 -7.86
CA ALA A 192 -6.74 15.67 -7.88
C ALA A 192 -6.08 15.84 -9.24
N ARG A 193 -5.86 17.09 -9.63
CA ARG A 193 -5.15 17.39 -10.87
C ARG A 193 -4.25 18.61 -10.74
N THR A 194 -3.19 18.59 -11.52
CA THR A 194 -2.37 19.74 -11.86
C THR A 194 -2.40 19.91 -13.38
N ARG A 195 -1.66 20.88 -13.92
CA ARG A 195 -1.55 21.06 -15.38
C ARG A 195 -0.88 19.89 -16.10
N CYS A 196 -0.11 19.07 -15.39
CA CYS A 196 0.74 18.03 -15.99
C CYS A 196 0.47 16.62 -15.45
N HIS A 197 -0.37 16.48 -14.43
CA HIS A 197 -0.63 15.20 -13.79
C HIS A 197 -2.02 15.15 -13.19
N VAL A 198 -2.64 13.97 -13.23
CA VAL A 198 -3.96 13.69 -12.64
C VAL A 198 -3.81 12.48 -11.73
N TRP A 199 -4.29 12.60 -10.50
CA TRP A 199 -4.38 11.52 -9.52
C TRP A 199 -5.85 11.11 -9.38
N ASP A 200 -6.16 9.89 -9.80
CA ASP A 200 -7.46 9.25 -9.63
C ASP A 200 -7.24 7.91 -8.91
N LEU A 201 -8.11 7.53 -7.97
CA LEU A 201 -8.05 6.23 -7.27
C LEU A 201 -8.79 5.09 -8.01
N ARG A 202 -9.09 5.27 -9.30
CA ARG A 202 -9.82 4.26 -10.09
C ARG A 202 -8.87 3.19 -10.61
N ALA A 203 -9.32 1.94 -10.61
CA ALA A 203 -8.66 0.86 -11.36
C ALA A 203 -8.70 1.16 -12.87
N MET A 204 -7.54 1.06 -13.53
CA MET A 204 -7.34 1.43 -14.94
C MET A 204 -8.24 0.66 -15.93
N ASP A 205 -8.78 -0.49 -15.52
CA ASP A 205 -9.61 -1.38 -16.35
C ASP A 205 -11.02 -0.85 -16.67
N SER A 206 -11.38 0.34 -16.15
CA SER A 206 -12.74 0.89 -16.21
C SER A 206 -12.89 2.16 -17.06
N VAL A 207 -11.82 2.75 -17.57
CA VAL A 207 -11.86 4.12 -18.11
C VAL A 207 -12.65 4.24 -19.42
N ASP A 208 -12.75 3.17 -20.22
CA ASP A 208 -13.37 3.23 -21.55
C ASP A 208 -14.91 3.10 -21.56
N ARG A 209 -15.58 2.89 -20.41
CA ARG A 209 -17.04 2.57 -20.37
C ARG A 209 -17.93 3.54 -19.59
N TYR A 210 -17.38 4.65 -19.09
CA TYR A 210 -18.13 5.57 -18.24
C TYR A 210 -17.93 7.03 -18.66
N ASP A 211 -19.00 7.81 -18.63
CA ASP A 211 -18.89 9.27 -18.75
C ASP A 211 -18.53 9.84 -17.37
N VAL A 212 -17.47 10.64 -17.33
CA VAL A 212 -16.93 11.24 -16.10
C VAL A 212 -17.16 12.74 -16.13
N GLN A 213 -17.80 13.28 -15.10
CA GLN A 213 -18.08 14.71 -15.00
C GLN A 213 -17.62 15.27 -13.64
N ASP A 214 -17.02 16.47 -13.67
CA ASP A 214 -16.69 17.20 -12.44
C ASP A 214 -17.99 17.70 -11.80
N VAL A 215 -18.18 17.41 -10.51
CA VAL A 215 -19.33 17.84 -9.71
C VAL A 215 -19.02 19.20 -9.10
N SER A 216 -19.98 20.13 -9.13
CA SER A 216 -19.85 21.41 -8.45
C SER A 216 -19.83 21.19 -6.93
N ILE A 217 -18.83 21.75 -6.26
CA ILE A 217 -18.65 21.60 -4.81
C ILE A 217 -18.87 22.94 -4.15
N GLU A 218 -19.79 22.98 -3.19
CA GLU A 218 -20.13 24.17 -2.41
C GLU A 218 -20.05 23.86 -0.91
N GLY A 219 -20.26 24.90 -0.08
CA GLY A 219 -20.42 24.72 1.36
C GLY A 219 -19.14 24.28 2.12
N PRO A 220 -19.27 23.47 3.18
CA PRO A 220 -18.15 23.08 4.05
C PRO A 220 -17.01 22.37 3.32
N LEU A 221 -17.33 21.47 2.36
CA LEU A 221 -16.33 20.71 1.62
C LEU A 221 -15.47 21.61 0.72
N LYS A 222 -16.09 22.63 0.10
CA LYS A 222 -15.35 23.63 -0.69
C LYS A 222 -14.35 24.41 0.17
N LYS A 223 -14.71 24.75 1.41
CA LYS A 223 -13.80 25.42 2.36
C LYS A 223 -12.60 24.53 2.72
N VAL A 224 -12.83 23.23 2.91
CA VAL A 224 -11.75 22.26 3.15
C VAL A 224 -10.81 22.19 1.94
N PHE A 225 -11.36 22.14 0.71
CA PHE A 225 -10.56 22.11 -0.51
C PHE A 225 -9.69 23.36 -0.64
N ASP A 226 -10.27 24.53 -0.36
CA ASP A 226 -9.56 25.81 -0.43
C ASP A 226 -8.45 25.91 0.61
N GLU A 227 -8.68 25.44 1.84
CA GLU A 227 -7.67 25.41 2.91
C GLU A 227 -6.50 24.48 2.56
N ILE A 228 -6.79 23.28 2.06
CA ILE A 228 -5.77 22.32 1.62
C ILE A 228 -4.92 22.92 0.50
N LYS A 229 -5.58 23.51 -0.50
CA LYS A 229 -4.91 24.17 -1.62
C LYS A 229 -4.04 25.34 -1.16
N ALA A 230 -4.52 26.13 -0.20
CA ALA A 230 -3.76 27.25 0.37
C ALA A 230 -2.50 26.75 1.10
N ARG A 231 -2.62 25.70 1.93
CA ARG A 231 -1.49 25.09 2.64
C ARG A 231 -0.46 24.48 1.70
N LEU A 232 -0.89 23.72 0.70
CA LEU A 232 0.02 23.14 -0.29
C LEU A 232 0.78 24.23 -1.05
N LYS A 233 0.11 25.34 -1.39
CA LYS A 233 0.73 26.47 -2.07
C LYS A 233 1.75 27.20 -1.19
N ASP A 234 1.48 27.38 0.11
CA ASP A 234 2.44 27.94 1.06
C ASP A 234 3.67 27.01 1.22
N ASN A 235 3.42 25.72 1.46
CA ASN A 235 4.48 24.73 1.61
C ASN A 235 5.37 24.61 0.36
N ALA A 236 4.79 24.69 -0.84
CA ALA A 236 5.53 24.62 -2.10
C ALA A 236 6.51 25.79 -2.33
N THR A 237 6.50 26.82 -1.48
CA THR A 237 7.49 27.92 -1.49
C THR A 237 8.64 27.69 -0.51
N ARG A 238 8.49 26.77 0.44
CA ARG A 238 9.46 26.53 1.54
C ARG A 238 10.12 25.17 1.45
N SER A 239 9.40 24.19 0.91
CA SER A 239 9.81 22.79 0.90
C SER A 239 9.98 22.26 -0.53
N TRP A 240 10.95 21.36 -0.68
CA TRP A 240 11.17 20.64 -1.93
C TRP A 240 10.15 19.51 -2.09
N TYR A 241 9.40 19.55 -3.20
CA TYR A 241 8.50 18.47 -3.63
C TYR A 241 8.94 17.99 -5.02
N SER A 242 9.08 16.68 -5.20
CA SER A 242 9.37 16.07 -6.53
C SER A 242 8.27 16.35 -7.58
N THR A 243 7.06 16.73 -7.12
CA THR A 243 5.88 17.02 -7.93
C THR A 243 5.50 18.50 -7.80
N ASP A 244 5.11 19.15 -8.90
CA ASP A 244 4.63 20.54 -8.87
C ASP A 244 3.17 20.62 -8.41
N LEU A 245 2.97 20.95 -7.12
CA LEU A 245 1.66 21.11 -6.51
C LEU A 245 1.10 22.54 -6.57
N LYS A 246 1.78 23.49 -7.25
CA LYS A 246 1.34 24.91 -7.28
C LYS A 246 0.01 25.11 -8.03
N GLY A 247 -0.28 24.23 -8.98
CA GLY A 247 -1.52 24.22 -9.76
C GLY A 247 -2.52 23.16 -9.29
N PHE A 248 -2.41 22.71 -8.04
CA PHE A 248 -3.23 21.66 -7.48
C PHE A 248 -4.71 22.06 -7.39
N GLU A 249 -5.57 21.22 -7.94
CA GLU A 249 -7.03 21.30 -7.85
C GLU A 249 -7.57 19.96 -7.37
N LEU A 250 -8.46 20.00 -6.38
CA LEU A 250 -9.28 18.84 -5.99
C LEU A 250 -10.62 18.91 -6.72
N CYS A 251 -11.09 17.75 -7.19
CA CYS A 251 -12.35 17.62 -7.90
C CYS A 251 -13.09 16.38 -7.40
N ILE A 252 -14.39 16.50 -7.21
CA ILE A 252 -15.28 15.34 -7.05
C ILE A 252 -15.81 15.03 -8.44
N ARG A 253 -15.75 13.76 -8.82
CA ARG A 253 -16.18 13.30 -10.13
C ARG A 253 -17.29 12.28 -9.99
N SER A 254 -18.33 12.46 -10.79
CA SER A 254 -19.37 11.46 -10.99
C SER A 254 -19.00 10.57 -12.17
N CYS A 255 -19.22 9.27 -12.01
CA CYS A 255 -19.00 8.24 -13.00
C CYS A 255 -20.33 7.60 -13.34
N GLN A 256 -20.84 7.86 -14.56
CA GLN A 256 -22.11 7.34 -15.05
C GLN A 256 -21.89 6.25 -16.09
N LYS A 257 -22.63 5.15 -15.98
CA LYS A 257 -22.50 4.00 -16.89
C LYS A 257 -23.07 4.37 -18.27
N ARG A 258 -22.26 4.38 -19.33
CA ARG A 258 -22.76 4.62 -20.70
C ARG A 258 -23.74 3.52 -21.11
N ARG A 259 -24.99 3.90 -21.48
CA ARG A 259 -25.90 3.04 -22.26
C ARG A 259 -25.51 3.14 -23.74
N ILE A 260 -24.65 2.24 -24.20
CA ILE A 260 -24.24 2.19 -25.61
C ILE A 260 -25.32 1.44 -26.42
N SER A 261 -25.81 2.03 -27.51
CA SER A 261 -26.71 1.34 -28.44
C SER A 261 -25.90 0.43 -29.38
N PHE A 262 -26.48 -0.67 -29.86
CA PHE A 262 -25.81 -1.61 -30.77
C PHE A 262 -25.28 -0.95 -32.06
N VAL A 263 -25.84 0.21 -32.44
CA VAL A 263 -25.44 0.98 -33.63
C VAL A 263 -24.11 1.72 -33.43
N ASP A 264 -23.79 2.11 -32.19
CA ASP A 264 -22.56 2.86 -31.87
C ASP A 264 -21.33 1.94 -31.84
N VAL A 265 -21.51 0.68 -31.45
CA VAL A 265 -20.47 -0.37 -31.46
C VAL A 265 -19.91 -0.62 -32.87
N VAL A 266 -20.76 -0.51 -33.90
CA VAL A 266 -20.36 -0.74 -35.30
C VAL A 266 -19.59 0.46 -35.86
N ARG A 267 -19.86 1.69 -35.41
CA ARG A 267 -19.12 2.90 -35.84
C ARG A 267 -17.73 3.00 -35.22
N GLU A 268 -17.55 2.59 -33.96
CA GLU A 268 -16.24 2.68 -33.29
C GLU A 268 -15.20 1.68 -33.83
N HIS A 269 -15.62 0.55 -34.38
CA HIS A 269 -14.69 -0.40 -35.01
C HIS A 269 -14.05 0.12 -36.31
N GLN A 270 -14.60 1.18 -36.93
CA GLN A 270 -14.04 1.78 -38.15
C GLN A 270 -13.22 3.05 -37.91
N SER A 271 -13.36 3.74 -36.78
CA SER A 271 -12.60 4.96 -36.46
C SER A 271 -11.36 4.72 -35.59
N ALA A 272 -11.19 3.51 -35.04
CA ALA A 272 -10.12 3.18 -34.09
C ALA A 272 -8.69 3.10 -34.67
N TRP A 273 -8.49 3.32 -35.96
CA TRP A 273 -7.16 3.28 -36.59
C TRP A 273 -6.48 4.64 -36.79
N ASP A 274 -7.16 5.78 -36.63
CA ASP A 274 -6.60 7.09 -37.05
C ASP A 274 -6.53 8.20 -35.99
N ALA A 275 -6.85 7.98 -34.71
CA ALA A 275 -6.66 9.02 -33.68
C ALA A 275 -6.55 8.49 -32.25
N ARG A 276 -5.32 8.25 -31.76
CA ARG A 276 -5.03 8.25 -30.30
C ARG A 276 -3.64 8.84 -30.01
N PRO A 277 -3.54 9.93 -29.23
CA PRO A 277 -2.30 10.29 -28.54
C PRO A 277 -2.09 9.32 -27.36
N ILE A 278 -0.90 8.76 -27.30
CA ILE A 278 -0.50 7.69 -26.38
C ILE A 278 -0.39 8.26 -24.94
N HIS A 279 -1.33 7.87 -24.07
CA HIS A 279 -1.18 8.00 -22.62
C HIS A 279 -0.02 7.10 -22.15
N SER A 280 0.76 7.60 -21.19
CA SER A 280 2.01 7.03 -20.67
C SER A 280 1.92 5.56 -20.27
N ILE A 281 2.48 4.68 -21.09
CA ILE A 281 2.56 3.23 -20.86
C ILE A 281 3.83 2.82 -20.09
N ILE A 282 4.79 3.70 -19.80
CA ILE A 282 6.09 3.26 -19.22
C ILE A 282 6.49 4.07 -17.99
N LYS A 283 5.67 3.95 -16.94
CA LYS A 283 6.09 4.05 -15.52
C LYS A 283 5.37 3.01 -14.64
N HIS A 284 4.57 2.13 -15.24
CA HIS A 284 3.73 1.19 -14.52
C HIS A 284 4.50 0.01 -13.91
N ASN A 285 5.75 -0.31 -14.27
CA ASN A 285 6.40 -1.52 -13.73
C ASN A 285 7.20 -1.34 -12.43
N LEU A 286 7.55 -0.11 -12.04
CA LEU A 286 8.03 0.18 -10.68
C LEU A 286 6.91 0.72 -9.80
N TYR A 287 5.92 1.41 -10.41
CA TYR A 287 4.71 1.82 -9.71
C TYR A 287 3.72 0.67 -9.49
N HIS A 288 3.66 -0.41 -10.28
CA HIS A 288 2.72 -1.53 -10.01
C HIS A 288 3.02 -2.25 -8.71
N ASN A 289 4.29 -2.38 -8.32
CA ASN A 289 4.64 -3.07 -7.09
C ASN A 289 4.41 -2.21 -5.82
N GLN A 290 4.23 -0.89 -5.95
CA GLN A 290 3.93 0.01 -4.82
C GLN A 290 2.54 0.67 -4.87
N ILE A 291 1.86 0.77 -6.02
CA ILE A 291 0.47 1.26 -6.11
C ILE A 291 -0.52 0.25 -5.52
N HIS A 292 -0.19 -1.05 -5.52
CA HIS A 292 -0.91 -2.04 -4.71
C HIS A 292 -0.81 -1.78 -3.19
N HIS A 293 0.10 -0.92 -2.75
CA HIS A 293 0.29 -0.60 -1.33
C HIS A 293 -0.49 0.65 -0.87
N LEU A 294 -0.91 1.53 -1.79
CA LEU A 294 -1.56 2.81 -1.44
C LEU A 294 -2.98 2.99 -2.02
N ILE A 295 -3.44 2.09 -2.89
CA ILE A 295 -4.89 1.79 -3.07
C ILE A 295 -5.19 0.42 -2.48
N LYS A 296 -4.85 0.23 -1.20
CA LYS A 296 -5.47 -0.84 -0.43
C LYS A 296 -6.60 -0.23 0.36
N MET A 297 -7.83 -0.57 0.00
CA MET A 297 -8.79 -0.89 1.06
C MET A 297 -8.04 -1.91 1.92
N SER A 298 -7.64 -1.53 3.14
CA SER A 298 -6.74 -2.34 3.95
C SER A 298 -7.31 -3.75 4.04
N LEU A 299 -6.61 -4.71 3.43
CA LEU A 299 -6.98 -6.09 3.60
C LEU A 299 -6.80 -6.42 5.08
N PRO A 300 -7.64 -7.29 5.63
CA PRO A 300 -7.38 -7.79 6.97
C PRO A 300 -6.01 -8.47 6.97
N ILE A 301 -5.21 -8.18 7.99
CA ILE A 301 -3.88 -8.76 8.14
C ILE A 301 -4.04 -10.06 8.91
N LEU A 302 -3.49 -11.18 8.43
CA LEU A 302 -3.53 -12.43 9.16
C LEU A 302 -2.66 -12.33 10.43
N ASP A 303 -3.19 -12.77 11.57
CA ASP A 303 -2.50 -12.63 12.86
C ASP A 303 -1.89 -13.96 13.33
N HIS A 304 -2.74 -14.90 13.76
CA HIS A 304 -2.30 -16.18 14.30
C HIS A 304 -3.42 -17.24 14.30
N PHE A 305 -3.05 -18.46 14.66
CA PHE A 305 -3.94 -19.60 14.88
C PHE A 305 -3.83 -20.07 16.32
N ALA A 306 -4.96 -20.21 17.01
CA ALA A 306 -5.01 -20.75 18.36
C ALA A 306 -5.27 -22.26 18.28
N ILE A 307 -4.29 -23.05 18.72
CA ILE A 307 -4.33 -24.51 18.80
C ILE A 307 -4.53 -24.86 20.27
N LEU A 308 -5.74 -25.29 20.62
CA LEU A 308 -6.06 -25.65 21.99
C LEU A 308 -5.47 -27.03 22.30
N VAL A 309 -4.68 -27.13 23.37
CA VAL A 309 -4.06 -28.37 23.83
C VAL A 309 -4.24 -28.57 25.32
N SER A 310 -4.05 -29.80 25.80
CA SER A 310 -3.97 -30.06 27.24
C SER A 310 -2.71 -29.41 27.83
N TYR A 311 -2.72 -29.17 29.14
CA TYR A 311 -1.56 -28.65 29.85
C TYR A 311 -0.33 -29.56 29.66
N GLN A 312 -0.52 -30.88 29.73
CA GLN A 312 0.55 -31.88 29.58
C GLN A 312 1.11 -31.90 28.15
N THR A 313 0.26 -31.77 27.13
CA THR A 313 0.71 -31.63 25.74
C THR A 313 1.53 -30.35 25.57
N LEU A 314 1.10 -29.23 26.16
CA LEU A 314 1.86 -27.99 26.11
C LEU A 314 3.27 -28.13 26.72
N GLN A 315 3.44 -28.92 27.79
CA GLN A 315 4.77 -29.14 28.39
C GLN A 315 5.73 -29.89 27.46
N THR A 316 5.22 -30.77 26.59
CA THR A 316 6.05 -31.65 25.76
C THR A 316 6.17 -31.22 24.30
N VAL A 317 5.34 -30.27 23.84
CA VAL A 317 5.28 -29.87 22.42
C VAL A 317 6.59 -29.31 21.88
N THR A 318 7.40 -28.63 22.70
CA THR A 318 8.72 -28.13 22.29
C THR A 318 9.65 -29.28 21.90
N ASP A 319 9.72 -30.33 22.72
CA ASP A 319 10.57 -31.49 22.45
C ASP A 319 10.04 -32.34 21.30
N ASN A 320 8.72 -32.46 21.18
CA ASN A 320 8.07 -33.24 20.13
C ASN A 320 8.26 -32.62 18.74
N LEU A 321 8.31 -31.28 18.65
CA LEU A 321 8.42 -30.57 17.37
C LEU A 321 9.83 -30.09 17.04
N LYS A 322 10.83 -30.24 17.92
CA LYS A 322 12.18 -29.67 17.75
C LYS A 322 12.87 -30.00 16.43
N ASP A 323 12.57 -31.15 15.84
CA ASP A 323 13.16 -31.61 14.57
C ASP A 323 12.43 -31.04 13.34
N SER A 324 11.33 -30.32 13.53
CA SER A 324 10.49 -29.73 12.47
C SER A 324 10.27 -28.23 12.64
N LEU A 325 10.00 -27.76 13.85
CA LEU A 325 9.66 -26.36 14.15
C LEU A 325 10.33 -25.90 15.44
N VAL A 326 10.62 -24.60 15.47
CA VAL A 326 11.14 -23.93 16.67
C VAL A 326 9.93 -23.45 17.47
N VAL A 327 9.79 -23.97 18.69
CA VAL A 327 8.70 -23.61 19.61
C VAL A 327 9.30 -22.80 20.76
N ILE A 328 8.78 -21.60 20.98
CA ILE A 328 9.24 -20.65 22.00
C ILE A 328 8.20 -20.55 23.11
N ASP A 329 8.66 -20.36 24.34
CA ASP A 329 7.76 -20.05 25.44
C ASP A 329 7.07 -18.71 25.20
N GLY A 330 5.74 -18.76 25.09
CA GLY A 330 4.93 -17.57 24.96
C GLY A 330 4.83 -16.93 26.33
N GLY A 331 3.97 -17.46 27.21
CA GLY A 331 3.80 -17.02 28.58
C GLY A 331 2.38 -17.19 29.13
N ALA A 332 2.12 -16.66 30.34
CA ALA A 332 0.84 -16.79 31.03
C ALA A 332 -0.06 -15.57 30.78
N HIS A 333 -1.33 -15.80 30.43
CA HIS A 333 -2.32 -14.74 30.31
C HIS A 333 -2.61 -14.12 31.68
N ALA A 334 -2.81 -12.81 31.72
CA ALA A 334 -2.95 -12.04 32.96
C ALA A 334 -4.23 -12.38 33.75
N ASP A 335 -5.20 -13.04 33.13
CA ASP A 335 -6.40 -13.58 33.80
C ASP A 335 -6.10 -14.86 34.63
N GLY A 336 -4.90 -15.44 34.47
CA GLY A 336 -4.46 -16.64 35.16
C GLY A 336 -5.11 -17.93 34.68
N LEU A 337 -5.87 -17.91 33.57
CA LEU A 337 -6.61 -19.08 33.10
C LEU A 337 -5.81 -19.95 32.15
N THR A 338 -4.96 -19.34 31.33
CA THR A 338 -4.28 -20.01 30.23
C THR A 338 -2.82 -19.61 30.10
N VAL A 339 -2.02 -20.50 29.52
CA VAL A 339 -0.60 -20.33 29.21
C VAL A 339 -0.36 -20.83 27.78
N ASN A 340 0.62 -20.24 27.10
CA ASN A 340 0.89 -20.58 25.70
C ASN A 340 2.38 -20.79 25.37
N LYS A 341 2.60 -21.46 24.23
CA LYS A 341 3.85 -21.57 23.50
C LYS A 341 3.61 -21.18 22.05
N LEU A 342 4.60 -20.57 21.41
CA LEU A 342 4.47 -19.92 20.11
C LEU A 342 5.43 -20.50 19.09
N ILE A 343 4.99 -20.60 17.84
CA ILE A 343 5.84 -20.81 16.67
C ILE A 343 5.76 -19.54 15.83
N HIS A 344 6.83 -18.76 15.80
CA HIS A 344 6.89 -17.51 15.03
C HIS A 344 7.33 -17.78 13.60
N LEU A 345 6.66 -17.18 12.62
CA LEU A 345 6.98 -17.36 11.20
C LEU A 345 7.60 -16.08 10.61
N ALA A 346 8.35 -16.24 9.52
CA ALA A 346 9.09 -15.14 8.89
C ALA A 346 8.18 -14.09 8.25
N ASP A 347 6.93 -14.43 7.96
CA ASP A 347 5.90 -13.51 7.52
C ASP A 347 5.25 -12.67 8.64
N GLY A 348 5.66 -12.90 9.89
CA GLY A 348 5.20 -12.20 11.09
C GLY A 348 3.92 -12.76 11.72
N THR A 349 3.32 -13.79 11.11
CA THR A 349 2.27 -14.59 11.75
C THR A 349 2.87 -15.57 12.76
N TYR A 350 2.03 -16.19 13.59
CA TYR A 350 2.48 -17.25 14.49
C TYR A 350 1.40 -18.31 14.73
N LEU A 351 1.82 -19.48 15.21
CA LEU A 351 0.93 -20.51 15.75
C LEU A 351 1.00 -20.48 17.27
N GLU A 352 -0.14 -20.47 17.93
CA GLU A 352 -0.25 -20.44 19.39
C GLU A 352 -0.76 -21.79 19.88
N PHE A 353 0.11 -22.58 20.51
CA PHE A 353 -0.36 -23.64 21.38
C PHE A 353 -0.81 -23.02 22.68
N ILE A 354 -2.10 -23.11 22.98
CA ILE A 354 -2.67 -22.60 24.22
C ILE A 354 -3.26 -23.74 25.04
N ALA A 355 -2.98 -23.73 26.34
CA ALA A 355 -3.59 -24.64 27.30
C ALA A 355 -4.18 -23.86 28.47
N PHE A 356 -5.22 -24.43 29.07
CA PHE A 356 -5.61 -24.04 30.42
C PHE A 356 -4.54 -24.50 31.41
N VAL A 357 -4.34 -23.73 32.48
CA VAL A 357 -3.45 -24.15 33.58
C VAL A 357 -3.96 -25.45 34.23
N GLU A 358 -3.05 -26.27 34.75
CA GLU A 358 -3.32 -27.65 35.22
C GLU A 358 -4.53 -27.74 36.17
N ASP A 359 -4.62 -26.80 37.12
CA ASP A 359 -5.67 -26.74 38.14
C ASP A 359 -6.66 -25.59 37.89
N VAL A 360 -6.96 -25.27 36.64
CA VAL A 360 -7.95 -24.23 36.33
C VAL A 360 -9.31 -24.57 36.97
N ASP A 361 -9.96 -23.58 37.57
CA ASP A 361 -11.31 -23.73 38.09
C ASP A 361 -12.26 -24.20 36.95
N PRO A 362 -13.01 -25.31 37.12
CA PRO A 362 -13.84 -25.86 36.06
C PRO A 362 -14.94 -24.93 35.56
N GLU A 363 -15.51 -24.08 36.42
CA GLU A 363 -16.52 -23.10 36.00
C GLU A 363 -15.88 -21.96 35.21
N LYS A 364 -14.71 -21.46 35.66
CA LYS A 364 -13.96 -20.45 34.90
C LYS A 364 -13.51 -20.98 33.56
N ARG A 365 -13.06 -22.25 33.48
CA ARG A 365 -12.78 -22.92 32.22
C ARG A 365 -14.03 -22.94 31.36
N ARG A 366 -15.16 -23.47 31.86
CA ARG A 366 -16.43 -23.53 31.09
C ARG A 366 -16.90 -22.17 30.56
N ALA A 367 -16.68 -21.08 31.30
CA ALA A 367 -17.04 -19.73 30.91
C ALA A 367 -16.10 -19.13 29.84
N HIS A 368 -14.88 -19.67 29.72
CA HIS A 368 -13.92 -19.24 28.71
C HIS A 368 -14.39 -19.62 27.29
N ARG A 369 -14.13 -18.76 26.30
CA ARG A 369 -14.57 -18.97 24.89
C ARG A 369 -14.11 -20.30 24.28
N TRP A 370 -12.96 -20.80 24.72
CA TRP A 370 -12.39 -22.07 24.28
C TRP A 370 -12.57 -23.21 25.29
N GLY A 371 -13.24 -22.96 26.42
CA GLY A 371 -13.31 -23.87 27.56
C GLY A 371 -13.93 -25.24 27.29
N ASN A 372 -14.90 -25.26 26.39
CA ASN A 372 -15.70 -26.43 26.02
C ASN A 372 -15.34 -26.97 24.62
N LEU A 373 -14.24 -26.50 24.04
CA LEU A 373 -13.76 -26.99 22.75
C LEU A 373 -12.93 -28.26 22.94
N GLU A 374 -12.84 -29.03 21.85
CA GLU A 374 -11.99 -30.20 21.79
C GLU A 374 -10.52 -29.77 21.73
N GLU A 375 -9.69 -30.37 22.59
CA GLU A 375 -8.25 -30.19 22.59
C GLU A 375 -7.61 -30.99 21.43
N GLY A 376 -6.44 -30.57 20.97
CA GLY A 376 -5.71 -31.20 19.86
C GLY A 376 -6.06 -30.66 18.47
N LYS A 377 -6.84 -29.57 18.39
CA LYS A 377 -7.32 -28.97 17.14
C LYS A 377 -7.04 -27.46 17.09
N ILE A 378 -7.06 -26.89 15.89
CA ILE A 378 -7.15 -25.44 15.72
C ILE A 378 -8.53 -25.00 16.24
N ALA A 379 -8.53 -24.32 17.38
CA ALA A 379 -9.72 -23.85 18.05
C ALA A 379 -10.25 -22.56 17.42
N ASP A 380 -9.36 -21.71 16.92
CA ASP A 380 -9.71 -20.42 16.38
C ASP A 380 -8.58 -19.81 15.54
N TRP A 381 -8.87 -18.70 14.86
CA TRP A 381 -7.88 -17.94 14.09
C TRP A 381 -8.20 -16.46 14.06
N ALA A 382 -7.18 -15.63 13.90
CA ALA A 382 -7.28 -14.19 14.08
C ALA A 382 -6.81 -13.40 12.86
N HIS A 383 -7.48 -12.27 12.67
CA HIS A 383 -6.95 -11.13 11.94
C HIS A 383 -6.49 -10.01 12.87
N THR A 384 -5.68 -9.12 12.34
CA THR A 384 -5.27 -7.87 12.96
C THR A 384 -5.45 -6.69 11.98
N LEU A 385 -5.25 -5.49 12.49
CA LEU A 385 -5.32 -4.22 11.76
C LEU A 385 -4.06 -3.41 12.03
N ASN A 386 -3.76 -2.46 11.15
CA ASN A 386 -2.63 -1.55 11.35
C ASN A 386 -2.84 -0.61 12.55
N SER A 387 -4.09 -0.32 12.90
CA SER A 387 -4.45 0.55 14.01
C SER A 387 -5.82 0.18 14.59
N GLU A 388 -5.97 0.39 15.89
CA GLU A 388 -7.27 0.34 16.58
C GLU A 388 -8.31 1.26 15.91
N ALA A 389 -7.88 2.40 15.36
CA ALA A 389 -8.78 3.38 14.74
C ALA A 389 -9.56 2.81 13.54
N ASP A 390 -9.02 1.79 12.86
CA ASP A 390 -9.66 1.16 11.71
C ASP A 390 -10.77 0.18 12.11
N TYR A 391 -10.80 -0.23 13.38
CA TYR A 391 -11.70 -1.26 13.87
C TYR A 391 -13.17 -0.86 13.83
N ALA A 392 -13.50 0.40 14.16
CA ALA A 392 -14.89 0.89 14.12
C ALA A 392 -15.50 0.83 12.72
N ALA A 393 -14.70 1.15 11.69
CA ALA A 393 -15.14 1.06 10.30
C ALA A 393 -15.43 -0.38 9.89
N LEU A 394 -14.56 -1.32 10.29
CA LEU A 394 -14.77 -2.75 10.09
C LEU A 394 -16.03 -3.25 10.81
N GLN A 395 -16.20 -2.93 12.10
CA GLN A 395 -17.34 -3.35 12.90
C GLN A 395 -18.65 -2.88 12.25
N LYS A 396 -18.67 -1.62 11.77
CA LYS A 396 -19.79 -1.06 11.02
C LYS A 396 -20.04 -1.81 9.70
N ARG A 397 -19.01 -2.07 8.89
CA ARG A 397 -19.17 -2.81 7.62
C ARG A 397 -19.80 -4.18 7.82
N VAL A 398 -19.38 -4.91 8.86
CA VAL A 398 -19.92 -6.23 9.17
C VAL A 398 -21.38 -6.12 9.63
N ALA A 399 -21.71 -5.15 10.48
CA ALA A 399 -23.10 -4.90 10.89
C ALA A 399 -24.00 -4.50 9.71
N ASP A 400 -23.51 -3.63 8.82
CA ASP A 400 -24.23 -3.17 7.63
C ASP A 400 -24.47 -4.29 6.59
N ALA A 401 -23.72 -5.40 6.67
CA ALA A 401 -23.96 -6.56 5.81
C ALA A 401 -25.33 -7.23 6.06
N GLY A 402 -25.99 -6.90 7.18
CA GLY A 402 -27.41 -7.18 7.42
C GLY A 402 -27.74 -8.66 7.62
N ASN A 403 -26.75 -9.49 7.94
CA ASN A 403 -26.87 -10.94 8.07
C ASN A 403 -26.94 -11.41 9.54
N GLY A 404 -27.13 -10.49 10.48
CA GLY A 404 -27.29 -10.78 11.91
C GLY A 404 -26.00 -11.00 12.69
N VAL A 405 -24.84 -10.97 12.03
CA VAL A 405 -23.53 -11.08 12.69
C VAL A 405 -22.97 -9.70 12.97
N THR A 406 -22.47 -9.48 14.18
CA THR A 406 -21.74 -8.27 14.56
C THR A 406 -20.41 -8.65 15.21
N TYR A 407 -19.57 -7.65 15.52
CA TYR A 407 -18.43 -7.83 16.41
C TYR A 407 -18.63 -7.03 17.68
N GLY A 408 -18.18 -7.57 18.81
CA GLY A 408 -18.16 -6.85 20.07
C GLY A 408 -17.15 -5.70 20.08
N ASP A 409 -17.10 -4.96 21.19
CA ASP A 409 -16.07 -3.95 21.40
C ASP A 409 -14.69 -4.60 21.62
N LEU A 410 -13.64 -3.83 21.33
CA LEU A 410 -12.29 -4.23 21.64
C LEU A 410 -12.07 -4.29 23.15
N THR A 411 -11.53 -5.41 23.62
CA THR A 411 -11.24 -5.67 25.04
C THR A 411 -9.76 -5.97 25.23
N SER A 412 -9.14 -5.39 26.27
CA SER A 412 -7.71 -5.62 26.51
C SER A 412 -7.45 -7.05 26.96
N LEU A 413 -6.51 -7.71 26.28
CA LEU A 413 -5.92 -8.98 26.64
C LEU A 413 -4.43 -8.76 26.91
N GLN A 414 -3.93 -9.41 27.95
CA GLN A 414 -2.55 -9.22 28.39
C GLN A 414 -1.90 -10.56 28.72
N ARG A 415 -0.60 -10.65 28.47
CA ARG A 415 0.21 -11.84 28.73
C ARG A 415 1.59 -11.45 29.22
N HIS A 416 2.09 -12.12 30.25
CA HIS A 416 3.47 -11.97 30.71
C HIS A 416 4.36 -12.97 29.98
N ARG A 417 5.42 -12.49 29.32
CA ARG A 417 6.51 -13.33 28.79
C ARG A 417 7.37 -13.92 29.92
N PRO A 418 8.15 -14.98 29.68
CA PRO A 418 9.08 -15.55 30.67
C PRO A 418 10.08 -14.55 31.24
N ASP A 419 10.49 -13.54 30.45
CA ASP A 419 11.38 -12.46 30.87
C ASP A 419 10.67 -11.35 31.68
N GLY A 420 9.37 -11.50 31.95
CA GLY A 420 8.55 -10.57 32.72
C GLY A 420 7.98 -9.41 31.91
N ILE A 421 8.27 -9.30 30.61
CA ILE A 421 7.72 -8.23 29.77
C ILE A 421 6.22 -8.49 29.53
N LEU A 422 5.40 -7.47 29.78
CA LEU A 422 3.96 -7.49 29.58
C LEU A 422 3.61 -7.20 28.11
N MET A 423 3.05 -8.19 27.43
CA MET A 423 2.47 -8.04 26.10
C MET A 423 0.99 -7.68 26.21
N LYS A 424 0.54 -6.74 25.39
CA LYS A 424 -0.84 -6.25 25.34
C LYS A 424 -1.38 -6.27 23.92
N CYS A 425 -2.63 -6.69 23.79
CA CYS A 425 -3.41 -6.58 22.56
C CYS A 425 -4.88 -6.33 22.89
N LEU A 426 -5.61 -5.83 21.91
CA LEU A 426 -7.06 -5.68 21.98
C LEU A 426 -7.72 -6.82 21.21
N VAL A 427 -8.70 -7.46 21.83
CA VAL A 427 -9.42 -8.60 21.26
C VAL A 427 -10.89 -8.30 21.08
N SER A 428 -11.43 -8.69 19.93
CA SER A 428 -12.87 -8.72 19.68
C SER A 428 -13.31 -10.02 19.01
N VAL A 429 -14.51 -10.48 19.35
CA VAL A 429 -15.13 -11.71 18.86
C VAL A 429 -16.45 -11.42 18.16
N ALA A 430 -16.81 -12.30 17.22
CA ALA A 430 -18.07 -12.19 16.51
C ALA A 430 -19.25 -12.62 17.41
N LEU A 431 -20.36 -11.90 17.28
CA LEU A 431 -21.58 -12.06 18.06
C LEU A 431 -22.78 -12.37 17.15
N ASP A 432 -23.67 -13.21 17.64
CA ASP A 432 -24.97 -13.51 17.03
C ASP A 432 -25.98 -12.36 17.30
N PRO A 433 -27.19 -12.40 16.70
CA PRO A 433 -28.21 -11.35 16.90
C PRO A 433 -28.64 -11.16 18.36
N GLU A 434 -28.52 -12.20 19.18
CA GLU A 434 -28.85 -12.18 20.61
C GLU A 434 -27.69 -11.69 21.48
N GLY A 435 -26.54 -11.35 20.89
CA GLY A 435 -25.32 -10.94 21.59
C GLY A 435 -24.52 -12.12 22.19
N GLY A 436 -24.91 -13.35 21.85
CA GLY A 436 -24.16 -14.57 22.15
C GLY A 436 -22.91 -14.68 21.28
N ARG A 437 -21.89 -15.38 21.78
CA ARG A 437 -20.65 -15.61 21.04
C ARG A 437 -20.88 -16.63 19.93
N ILE A 438 -20.47 -16.30 18.71
CA ILE A 438 -20.44 -17.26 17.61
C ILE A 438 -19.41 -18.35 17.91
N PHE A 439 -19.68 -19.57 17.45
CA PHE A 439 -18.79 -20.70 17.66
C PHE A 439 -17.37 -20.40 17.12
N PRO A 440 -16.32 -20.56 17.95
CA PRO A 440 -14.92 -20.31 17.55
C PRO A 440 -14.53 -20.98 16.24
N GLY A 441 -13.73 -20.28 15.43
CA GLY A 441 -13.28 -20.74 14.12
C GLY A 441 -14.26 -20.58 12.96
N THR A 442 -15.53 -20.24 13.23
CA THR A 442 -16.53 -19.98 12.17
C THR A 442 -16.19 -18.72 11.36
N ILE A 443 -15.77 -17.67 12.07
CA ILE A 443 -15.39 -16.35 11.57
C ILE A 443 -14.15 -15.94 12.39
N PRO A 444 -13.15 -15.27 11.81
CA PRO A 444 -11.97 -14.89 12.56
C PRO A 444 -12.32 -13.92 13.69
N PHE A 445 -11.59 -14.01 14.79
CA PHE A 445 -11.59 -12.95 15.80
C PHE A 445 -10.54 -11.88 15.46
N TRP A 446 -10.60 -10.74 16.14
CA TRP A 446 -9.64 -9.65 15.96
C TRP A 446 -8.67 -9.61 17.12
N CYS A 447 -7.39 -9.43 16.82
CA CYS A 447 -6.30 -9.29 17.77
C CYS A 447 -5.43 -8.09 17.34
N VAL A 448 -5.79 -6.89 17.77
CA VAL A 448 -5.12 -5.64 17.39
C VAL A 448 -3.94 -5.39 18.34
N ASP A 449 -2.77 -5.12 17.77
CA ASP A 449 -1.54 -4.85 18.51
C ASP A 449 -1.64 -3.55 19.33
N GLU A 450 -1.54 -3.62 20.67
CA GLU A 450 -1.20 -2.45 21.49
C GLU A 450 0.31 -2.37 21.72
N THR A 451 0.93 -3.54 21.94
CA THR A 451 2.39 -3.68 21.97
C THR A 451 2.92 -3.81 20.56
N GLU A 452 4.06 -3.18 20.25
CA GLU A 452 4.66 -3.25 18.92
C GLU A 452 4.82 -4.70 18.46
N ARG A 453 4.37 -4.97 17.23
CA ARG A 453 4.24 -6.33 16.70
C ARG A 453 5.51 -7.15 16.80
N HIS A 454 6.68 -6.57 16.53
CA HIS A 454 7.96 -7.29 16.60
C HIS A 454 8.32 -7.77 18.01
N LEU A 455 7.72 -7.18 19.07
CA LEU A 455 7.89 -7.63 20.45
C LEU A 455 6.92 -8.77 20.81
N ARG A 456 5.68 -8.74 20.28
CA ARG A 456 4.66 -9.79 20.48
C ARG A 456 4.92 -11.02 19.59
N SER A 457 5.32 -10.79 18.35
CA SER A 457 5.68 -11.80 17.35
C SER A 457 6.99 -11.39 16.66
N PRO A 458 8.15 -11.84 17.13
CA PRO A 458 9.44 -11.47 16.57
C PRO A 458 9.68 -12.17 15.23
N PHE A 459 9.79 -11.39 14.15
CA PHE A 459 10.11 -11.92 12.81
C PHE A 459 11.28 -11.21 12.11
N LYS A 460 11.67 -10.01 12.59
CA LYS A 460 12.88 -9.29 12.19
C LYS A 460 13.92 -9.30 13.32
N THR A 461 15.20 -9.18 12.98
CA THR A 461 16.25 -8.93 13.97
C THR A 461 16.09 -7.55 14.60
N ASP A 462 16.65 -7.34 15.81
CA ASP A 462 16.59 -6.05 16.51
C ASP A 462 17.22 -4.89 15.73
N GLY A 463 18.10 -5.19 14.76
CA GLY A 463 18.70 -4.22 13.84
C GLY A 463 17.88 -3.95 12.57
N GLY A 464 16.74 -4.61 12.37
CA GLY A 464 15.90 -4.51 11.18
C GLY A 464 16.41 -5.27 9.94
N ASP A 465 17.70 -5.63 9.92
CA ASP A 465 18.35 -6.38 8.83
C ASP A 465 18.25 -7.90 9.06
N GLY A 466 17.35 -8.56 8.32
CA GLY A 466 17.23 -10.02 8.27
C GLY A 466 16.16 -10.63 9.18
N LEU A 467 16.03 -11.96 9.08
CA LEU A 467 15.01 -12.74 9.80
C LEU A 467 15.45 -13.06 11.23
N HIS A 468 14.51 -12.94 12.17
CA HIS A 468 14.69 -13.36 13.56
C HIS A 468 15.03 -14.85 13.66
N GLU A 469 15.84 -15.26 14.63
CA GLU A 469 16.27 -16.66 14.75
C GLU A 469 15.10 -17.63 15.03
N TYR A 470 14.09 -17.16 15.78
CA TYR A 470 12.88 -17.93 16.09
C TYR A 470 12.04 -18.31 14.87
N THR A 471 12.27 -17.70 13.70
CA THR A 471 11.55 -18.02 12.46
C THR A 471 12.30 -18.99 11.55
N LYS A 472 13.49 -19.45 11.97
CA LYS A 472 14.33 -20.38 11.20
C LYS A 472 14.04 -21.82 11.60
N HIS A 473 13.03 -22.40 10.97
CA HIS A 473 12.56 -23.75 11.29
C HIS A 473 13.32 -24.86 10.53
N PRO A 474 13.58 -26.02 11.16
CA PRO A 474 14.17 -27.20 10.50
C PRO A 474 13.36 -27.72 9.30
N SER A 475 12.03 -27.59 9.35
CA SER A 475 11.13 -27.90 8.22
C SER A 475 11.16 -26.88 7.09
N HIS A 476 11.97 -25.83 7.22
CA HIS A 476 12.03 -24.69 6.29
C HIS A 476 10.69 -23.97 6.09
N ALA A 477 9.79 -24.06 7.08
CA ALA A 477 8.57 -23.24 7.12
C ALA A 477 8.92 -21.75 7.18
N GLN A 478 8.30 -20.98 6.29
CA GLN A 478 8.54 -19.55 6.16
C GLN A 478 7.33 -18.72 6.63
N GLY A 479 6.12 -19.24 6.46
CA GLY A 479 4.92 -18.46 6.64
C GLY A 479 3.66 -19.28 6.50
N VAL A 480 2.52 -18.59 6.50
CA VAL A 480 1.22 -19.12 6.14
C VAL A 480 0.98 -18.85 4.67
N SER A 481 0.57 -19.88 3.94
CA SER A 481 0.14 -19.74 2.54
C SER A 481 -1.37 -19.55 2.44
N LYS A 482 -2.14 -20.29 3.22
CA LYS A 482 -3.60 -20.35 3.04
C LYS A 482 -4.31 -20.78 4.32
N VAL A 483 -5.49 -20.20 4.52
CA VAL A 483 -6.44 -20.61 5.56
C VAL A 483 -7.65 -21.20 4.88
N THR A 484 -8.09 -22.38 5.29
CA THR A 484 -9.35 -22.98 4.83
C THR A 484 -10.30 -23.09 6.00
N VAL A 485 -11.47 -22.46 5.88
CA VAL A 485 -12.58 -22.56 6.82
C VAL A 485 -13.64 -23.44 6.18
N LEU A 486 -14.00 -24.51 6.88
CA LEU A 486 -15.00 -25.48 6.49
C LEU A 486 -16.24 -25.32 7.37
N LEU A 487 -17.36 -24.93 6.77
CA LEU A 487 -18.62 -24.72 7.48
C LEU A 487 -19.70 -25.71 7.03
N PRO A 488 -20.66 -26.06 7.90
CA PRO A 488 -21.88 -26.74 7.48
C PRO A 488 -22.56 -25.98 6.33
N GLU A 489 -23.13 -26.71 5.37
CA GLU A 489 -23.73 -26.09 4.16
C GLU A 489 -24.79 -25.03 4.50
N LYS A 490 -25.60 -25.31 5.53
CA LYS A 490 -26.62 -24.39 6.05
C LYS A 490 -26.07 -23.04 6.55
N ASP A 491 -24.80 -22.99 6.94
CA ASP A 491 -24.17 -21.84 7.58
C ASP A 491 -23.45 -20.95 6.54
N ILE A 492 -23.18 -21.47 5.34
CA ILE A 492 -22.48 -20.74 4.26
C ILE A 492 -23.22 -19.45 3.88
N ALA A 493 -24.55 -19.52 3.73
CA ALA A 493 -25.36 -18.37 3.35
C ALA A 493 -25.33 -17.25 4.41
N THR A 494 -25.19 -17.62 5.68
CA THR A 494 -25.07 -16.68 6.80
C THR A 494 -23.70 -16.02 6.83
N TYR A 495 -22.62 -16.80 6.64
CA TYR A 495 -21.27 -16.32 6.91
C TYR A 495 -20.51 -15.80 5.70
N LYS A 496 -20.81 -16.23 4.48
CA LYS A 496 -20.18 -15.67 3.26
C LYS A 496 -20.31 -14.13 3.20
N PRO A 497 -21.49 -13.52 3.45
CA PRO A 497 -21.59 -12.05 3.47
C PRO A 497 -20.71 -11.37 4.52
N VAL A 498 -20.44 -12.05 5.66
CA VAL A 498 -19.51 -11.56 6.68
C VAL A 498 -18.09 -11.55 6.15
N TYR A 499 -17.66 -12.63 5.51
CA TYR A 499 -16.35 -12.69 4.87
C TYR A 499 -16.20 -11.64 3.78
N ASP A 500 -17.25 -11.40 2.98
CA ASP A 500 -17.28 -10.31 2.00
C ASP A 500 -17.09 -8.94 2.67
N ALA A 501 -17.73 -8.70 3.82
CA ALA A 501 -17.65 -7.45 4.57
C ALA A 501 -16.30 -7.25 5.28
N ILE A 502 -15.73 -8.31 5.86
CA ILE A 502 -14.40 -8.31 6.51
C ILE A 502 -13.33 -7.90 5.49
N HIS A 503 -13.35 -8.55 4.32
CA HIS A 503 -12.37 -8.33 3.25
C HIS A 503 -12.74 -7.17 2.33
N ASN A 504 -13.90 -6.54 2.57
CA ASN A 504 -14.44 -5.45 1.76
C ASN A 504 -14.48 -5.79 0.25
N GLN A 505 -14.74 -7.05 -0.07
CA GLN A 505 -14.70 -7.60 -1.42
C GLN A 505 -15.70 -8.75 -1.53
N LYS A 506 -16.53 -8.74 -2.57
CA LYS A 506 -17.41 -9.88 -2.87
C LYS A 506 -16.63 -11.00 -3.54
N ALA A 507 -16.65 -12.20 -2.94
CA ALA A 507 -16.16 -13.40 -3.61
C ALA A 507 -17.05 -13.76 -4.81
N ALA A 508 -16.44 -14.33 -5.85
CA ALA A 508 -17.18 -14.85 -7.00
C ALA A 508 -18.15 -15.97 -6.58
N GLU A 509 -19.26 -16.08 -7.30
CA GLU A 509 -20.23 -17.16 -7.08
C GLU A 509 -19.61 -18.53 -7.37
N GLY A 510 -19.90 -19.51 -6.52
CA GLY A 510 -19.31 -20.84 -6.62
C GLY A 510 -19.53 -21.68 -5.36
N LYS A 511 -18.87 -22.82 -5.28
CA LYS A 511 -18.85 -23.70 -4.08
C LYS A 511 -17.69 -23.42 -3.13
N VAL A 512 -16.71 -22.66 -3.59
CA VAL A 512 -15.50 -22.29 -2.86
C VAL A 512 -15.34 -20.79 -3.03
N TYR A 513 -15.26 -20.07 -1.92
CA TYR A 513 -15.14 -18.62 -1.89
C TYR A 513 -13.75 -18.25 -1.39
N LEU A 514 -13.14 -17.24 -2.00
CA LEU A 514 -11.77 -16.85 -1.70
C LEU A 514 -11.66 -15.34 -1.50
N TRP A 515 -10.95 -14.94 -0.46
CA TRP A 515 -10.61 -13.55 -0.21
C TRP A 515 -9.11 -13.40 0.08
N PRO A 516 -8.45 -12.37 -0.43
CA PRO A 516 -7.04 -12.12 -0.15
C PRO A 516 -6.87 -11.54 1.26
N TYR A 517 -5.76 -11.86 1.93
CA TYR A 517 -5.36 -11.21 3.17
C TYR A 517 -3.97 -10.59 3.05
N ASP A 518 -3.61 -9.75 4.02
CA ASP A 518 -2.26 -9.22 4.20
C ASP A 518 -1.46 -9.95 5.27
N LEU A 519 -0.16 -9.74 5.25
CA LEU A 519 0.79 -10.33 6.20
C LEU A 519 1.61 -9.22 6.89
N PRO A 520 1.95 -9.39 8.18
CA PRO A 520 2.71 -8.38 8.93
C PRO A 520 4.08 -8.03 8.31
N ALA A 521 4.78 -9.00 7.71
CA ALA A 521 6.07 -8.77 7.05
C ALA A 521 5.94 -8.31 5.59
N GLY A 522 4.72 -8.15 5.08
CA GLY A 522 4.42 -7.95 3.66
C GLY A 522 4.15 -9.27 2.92
N PRO A 523 3.75 -9.18 1.64
CA PRO A 523 3.31 -10.34 0.86
C PRO A 523 4.44 -11.37 0.70
N ASN A 524 4.08 -12.65 0.82
CA ASN A 524 4.97 -13.78 0.57
C ASN A 524 4.59 -14.51 -0.75
N ALA A 525 5.33 -15.55 -1.11
CA ALA A 525 5.08 -16.33 -2.35
C ALA A 525 3.89 -17.30 -2.26
N GLY A 526 3.24 -17.40 -1.10
CA GLY A 526 2.07 -18.24 -0.88
C GLY A 526 0.81 -17.69 -1.53
N SER A 527 -0.25 -18.50 -1.49
CA SER A 527 -1.56 -18.18 -2.04
C SER A 527 -2.20 -16.92 -1.42
N ASN A 528 -1.90 -16.64 -0.15
CA ASN A 528 -2.37 -15.51 0.65
C ASN A 528 -3.87 -15.29 0.62
N LYS A 529 -4.63 -16.39 0.81
CA LYS A 529 -6.10 -16.39 0.74
C LYS A 529 -6.75 -17.09 1.93
N VAL A 530 -7.86 -16.52 2.37
CA VAL A 530 -8.90 -17.21 3.14
C VAL A 530 -9.80 -17.95 2.16
N VAL A 531 -10.00 -19.24 2.38
CA VAL A 531 -10.89 -20.09 1.60
C VAL A 531 -12.06 -20.51 2.47
N LEU A 532 -13.28 -20.20 2.06
CA LEU A 532 -14.49 -20.71 2.68
C LEU A 532 -15.11 -21.79 1.79
N SER A 533 -15.37 -22.96 2.36
CA SER A 533 -16.01 -24.06 1.64
C SER A 533 -16.85 -24.93 2.58
N THR A 534 -17.64 -25.82 2.00
CA THR A 534 -18.54 -26.69 2.76
C THR A 534 -17.78 -27.83 3.44
N LEU A 535 -18.13 -28.10 4.70
CA LEU A 535 -17.64 -29.25 5.46
C LEU A 535 -18.23 -30.56 4.90
N GLU A 536 -17.37 -31.51 4.56
CA GLU A 536 -17.81 -32.84 4.12
C GLU A 536 -18.55 -33.57 5.25
N GLY A 537 -19.73 -34.12 4.96
CA GLY A 537 -20.57 -34.80 5.96
C GLY A 537 -21.59 -33.92 6.70
N GLY A 538 -21.61 -32.61 6.44
CA GLY A 538 -22.77 -31.70 6.62
C GLY A 538 -23.24 -31.34 8.04
N ASN A 539 -22.91 -32.11 9.08
CA ASN A 539 -23.47 -31.95 10.43
C ASN A 539 -22.44 -31.58 11.53
N GLY A 540 -21.20 -31.28 11.17
CA GLY A 540 -20.14 -30.91 12.12
C GLY A 540 -20.21 -29.45 12.58
N LYS A 541 -19.27 -29.06 13.44
CA LYS A 541 -18.99 -27.63 13.73
C LYS A 541 -17.95 -27.12 12.71
N ALA A 542 -17.68 -25.82 12.72
CA ALA A 542 -16.64 -25.23 11.88
C ALA A 542 -15.29 -25.93 12.09
N GLU A 543 -14.55 -26.17 11.00
CA GLU A 543 -13.20 -26.72 11.01
C GLU A 543 -12.24 -25.77 10.27
N ILE A 544 -11.05 -25.57 10.82
CA ILE A 544 -10.00 -24.75 10.22
C ILE A 544 -8.87 -25.67 9.76
N LYS A 545 -8.42 -25.48 8.52
CA LYS A 545 -7.19 -26.09 8.00
C LYS A 545 -6.19 -25.00 7.63
N LEU A 546 -4.94 -25.26 7.98
CA LEU A 546 -3.81 -24.37 7.74
C LEU A 546 -2.89 -25.00 6.69
N THR A 547 -2.44 -24.20 5.73
CA THR A 547 -1.34 -24.56 4.81
C THR A 547 -0.19 -23.60 5.03
N LEU A 548 0.99 -24.14 5.33
CA LEU A 548 2.22 -23.37 5.49
C LEU A 548 2.89 -23.12 4.14
N LEU A 549 3.62 -22.01 4.03
CA LEU A 549 4.55 -21.74 2.95
C LEU A 549 5.91 -22.34 3.32
N GLY A 550 6.45 -23.16 2.41
CA GLY A 550 7.76 -23.79 2.55
C GLY A 550 8.69 -23.49 1.38
N THR A 551 9.97 -23.74 1.60
CA THR A 551 10.96 -23.80 0.53
C THR A 551 10.89 -25.14 -0.20
N LYS A 552 11.61 -25.29 -1.31
CA LYS A 552 11.81 -26.59 -1.98
C LYS A 552 12.31 -27.72 -1.06
N ASP A 553 12.97 -27.37 0.04
CA ASP A 553 13.54 -28.31 1.01
C ASP A 553 12.54 -28.65 2.13
N SER A 554 11.36 -28.00 2.16
CA SER A 554 10.29 -28.32 3.09
C SER A 554 9.63 -29.67 2.77
N PRO A 555 9.21 -30.43 3.79
CA PRO A 555 8.42 -31.64 3.58
C PRO A 555 7.07 -31.31 2.95
N LYS A 556 6.33 -32.33 2.48
CA LYS A 556 4.96 -32.13 1.96
C LYS A 556 3.97 -31.72 3.05
N SER A 557 4.17 -32.24 4.24
CA SER A 557 3.36 -31.97 5.42
C SER A 557 4.16 -32.28 6.68
N ILE A 558 3.71 -31.73 7.81
CA ILE A 558 4.17 -32.09 9.15
C ILE A 558 2.97 -32.31 10.06
N GLU A 559 3.14 -33.19 11.04
CA GLU A 559 2.16 -33.41 12.09
C GLU A 559 2.50 -32.51 13.29
N LEU A 560 1.62 -31.55 13.60
CA LEU A 560 1.82 -30.65 14.75
C LEU A 560 1.47 -31.35 16.07
N LEU A 561 0.43 -32.18 16.04
CA LEU A 561 -0.10 -32.97 17.14
C LEU A 561 -0.71 -34.25 16.54
N PRO A 562 -0.87 -35.34 17.31
CA PRO A 562 -1.54 -36.54 16.82
C PRO A 562 -2.89 -36.23 16.16
N GLY A 563 -2.99 -36.47 14.85
CA GLY A 563 -4.20 -36.21 14.05
C GLY A 563 -4.36 -34.78 13.53
N LEU A 564 -3.44 -33.86 13.84
CA LEU A 564 -3.40 -32.50 13.30
C LEU A 564 -2.20 -32.33 12.37
N THR A 565 -2.43 -32.57 11.08
CA THR A 565 -1.42 -32.41 10.03
C THR A 565 -1.60 -31.06 9.33
N VAL A 566 -0.49 -30.40 9.02
CA VAL A 566 -0.46 -29.18 8.19
C VAL A 566 0.37 -29.43 6.93
N ASP A 567 -0.18 -29.05 5.80
CA ASP A 567 0.46 -29.20 4.49
C ASP A 567 1.34 -28.00 4.16
N PHE A 568 2.33 -28.23 3.29
CA PHE A 568 3.16 -27.19 2.71
C PHE A 568 2.76 -26.89 1.27
N GLU A 569 2.65 -25.60 0.97
CA GLU A 569 2.73 -25.07 -0.39
C GLU A 569 4.17 -24.64 -0.63
N HIS A 570 4.80 -25.21 -1.66
CA HIS A 570 6.19 -24.91 -2.00
C HIS A 570 6.22 -23.70 -2.93
N ALA A 571 7.03 -22.70 -2.56
CA ALA A 571 7.32 -21.60 -3.47
C ALA A 571 7.96 -22.17 -4.76
N ALA A 572 7.45 -21.73 -5.92
CA ALA A 572 7.91 -22.17 -7.23
C ALA A 572 9.34 -21.71 -7.55
#